data_AF-A0A5M4DB78-F1
#
_entry.id   AF-A0A5M4DB78-F1
#
_cell.length_a   1.000
_cell.length_b   1.000
_cell.length_c   1.000
_cell.angle_alpha   90.00
_cell.angle_beta   90.00
_cell.angle_gamma   90.00
#
_symmetry.space_group_name_H-M   'P 1'
#
loop_
_entity.id
_entity.type
_entity.pdbx_description
1 polymer ?
#
loop_
_entity_poly.entity_id
_entity_poly.type
_entity_poly.pdbx_seq_one_letter_code
_entity_poly.pdbx_strand_id
1 'polypeptide(L)'
;MVPLCDAGRLGLSGEHACNPEHPWCAAPSLQDRAYREWAECSIPENLEFKSVIPIPRLPACIWNLSAREKLDDIGGHRVVAAKLTDIGGILSKNGPKLAAWRQSYGISSATALLVHQESLDRLQERLGVAAGDQDFFDHLRLLGGRIVFVSPGYSVYDDGSMCPVRQVLNMRRSLHEAARANRAGLPAIPTLGWNARRPEDLEFLADWLKRQGRYVRTLAVNAQTGTSSNALGLALGSGMVELERLADSSFHWVVFGGRKKVEAICEFLPRSRITQVSRPKDFTGIDVQAAIVSTLQLS
;
A
#
# COMPACT_ATOMS: atom_id res chain seq x y z
N MET A 1 18.31 18.61 7.01
CA MET A 1 18.31 19.67 5.99
C MET A 1 18.63 19.05 4.62
N VAL A 2 17.65 18.69 3.78
CA VAL A 2 17.98 18.26 2.40
C VAL A 2 18.88 19.35 1.81
N PRO A 3 20.08 19.05 1.30
CA PRO A 3 20.93 20.09 0.76
C PRO A 3 20.10 20.84 -0.28
N LEU A 4 20.00 22.16 -0.16
CA LEU A 4 19.26 23.04 -1.08
C LEU A 4 19.58 22.73 -2.58
N CYS A 5 20.73 22.12 -2.83
CA CYS A 5 21.17 21.55 -4.11
C CYS A 5 20.23 20.49 -4.72
N ASP A 6 19.58 19.62 -3.93
CA ASP A 6 18.74 18.53 -4.45
C ASP A 6 17.26 18.93 -4.61
N ALA A 7 16.79 19.96 -3.91
CA ALA A 7 15.44 20.51 -4.10
C ALA A 7 15.28 21.13 -5.51
N GLY A 8 16.31 21.85 -5.96
CA GLY A 8 16.35 22.42 -7.31
C GLY A 8 16.39 21.38 -8.43
N ARG A 9 17.01 20.21 -8.21
CA ARG A 9 17.01 19.08 -9.17
C ARG A 9 15.65 18.40 -9.33
N LEU A 10 14.73 18.62 -8.39
CA LEU A 10 13.38 18.07 -8.36
C LEU A 10 12.29 19.08 -8.72
N GLY A 11 12.67 20.26 -9.25
CA GLY A 11 11.70 21.32 -9.61
C GLY A 11 11.01 21.96 -8.40
N LEU A 12 11.48 21.71 -7.18
CA LEU A 12 10.94 22.34 -5.98
C LEU A 12 11.59 23.72 -5.83
N SER A 13 10.81 24.80 -5.96
CA SER A 13 11.31 26.16 -5.71
C SER A 13 11.81 26.26 -4.27
N GLY A 14 12.77 27.17 -4.01
CA GLY A 14 13.40 27.33 -2.68
C GLY A 14 12.42 27.57 -1.52
N GLU A 15 11.17 27.92 -1.82
CA GLU A 15 10.06 28.07 -0.88
C GLU A 15 9.47 26.73 -0.37
N HIS A 16 9.86 25.59 -0.97
CA HIS A 16 9.35 24.24 -0.69
C HIS A 16 10.34 23.35 0.08
N ALA A 17 11.51 23.89 0.45
CA ALA A 17 12.45 23.22 1.35
C ALA A 17 11.81 23.08 2.74
N CYS A 18 11.94 21.92 3.38
CA CYS A 18 11.35 21.70 4.70
C CYS A 18 11.78 22.81 5.68
N ASN A 19 10.79 23.49 6.26
CA ASN A 19 11.00 24.52 7.27
C ASN A 19 11.84 23.92 8.43
N PRO A 20 13.07 24.41 8.69
CA PRO A 20 13.92 23.90 9.75
C PRO A 20 13.33 24.12 11.14
N GLU A 21 12.39 25.06 11.30
CA GLU A 21 11.65 25.30 12.55
C GLU A 21 10.46 24.34 12.73
N HIS A 22 10.11 23.57 11.70
CA HIS A 22 9.05 22.58 11.83
C HIS A 22 9.52 21.46 12.78
N PRO A 23 8.78 21.12 13.86
CA PRO A 23 9.24 20.20 14.91
C PRO A 23 9.72 18.83 14.40
N TRP A 24 9.16 18.40 13.27
CA TRP A 24 9.48 17.13 12.62
C TRP A 24 10.77 17.15 11.77
N CYS A 25 11.25 18.33 11.40
CA CYS A 25 12.45 18.54 10.60
C CYS A 25 13.68 18.84 11.46
N ALA A 26 13.48 19.24 12.72
CA ALA A 26 14.52 19.74 13.63
C ALA A 26 15.20 18.66 14.51
N ALA A 27 14.64 17.45 14.64
CA ALA A 27 15.20 16.42 15.51
C ALA A 27 16.39 15.66 14.85
N PRO A 28 17.61 15.66 15.43
CA PRO A 28 18.81 15.10 14.79
C PRO A 28 18.69 13.62 14.39
N SER A 29 18.07 12.78 15.24
CA SER A 29 17.88 11.35 14.96
C SER A 29 16.87 11.06 13.84
N LEU A 30 15.90 11.96 13.64
CA LEU A 30 14.97 11.88 12.51
C LEU A 30 15.61 12.38 11.22
N GLN A 31 16.59 13.29 11.31
CA GLN A 31 17.35 13.76 10.15
C GLN A 31 18.21 12.64 9.55
N ASP A 32 19.04 11.94 10.35
CA ASP A 32 19.90 10.86 9.84
C ASP A 32 19.12 9.72 9.20
N ARG A 33 17.95 9.40 9.77
CA ARG A 33 17.03 8.43 9.18
C ARG A 33 16.43 8.95 7.87
N ALA A 34 15.92 10.18 7.85
CA ALA A 34 15.36 10.77 6.64
C ALA A 34 16.40 10.87 5.51
N TYR A 35 17.68 11.15 5.82
CA TYR A 35 18.76 11.14 4.85
C TYR A 35 19.03 9.74 4.28
N ARG A 36 19.06 8.71 5.12
CA ARG A 36 19.23 7.32 4.64
C ARG A 36 18.05 6.89 3.79
N GLU A 37 16.82 7.12 4.26
CA GLU A 37 15.60 6.82 3.50
C GLU A 37 15.59 7.59 2.16
N TRP A 38 16.02 8.85 2.16
CA TRP A 38 16.14 9.64 0.94
C TRP A 38 17.23 9.11 0.01
N ALA A 39 18.42 8.78 0.51
CA ALA A 39 19.51 8.24 -0.29
C ALA A 39 19.08 6.94 -0.99
N GLU A 40 18.34 6.08 -0.31
CA GLU A 40 17.80 4.84 -0.89
C GLU A 40 16.68 5.11 -1.90
N CYS A 41 15.73 5.98 -1.56
CA CYS A 41 14.51 6.22 -2.34
C CYS A 41 14.68 7.22 -3.49
N SER A 42 15.77 8.01 -3.49
CA SER A 42 16.06 9.00 -4.53
C SER A 42 16.60 8.36 -5.81
N ILE A 43 17.29 7.21 -5.68
CA ILE A 43 17.84 6.42 -6.79
C ILE A 43 16.68 5.74 -7.55
N PRO A 44 16.42 6.13 -8.81
CA PRO A 44 15.30 5.59 -9.58
C PRO A 44 15.28 4.07 -9.66
N GLU A 45 16.44 3.44 -9.85
CA GLU A 45 16.61 1.99 -10.00
C GLU A 45 16.12 1.19 -8.79
N ASN A 46 16.16 1.81 -7.60
CA ASN A 46 15.70 1.18 -6.36
C ASN A 46 14.18 1.07 -6.30
N LEU A 47 13.45 1.88 -7.07
CA LEU A 47 11.99 1.89 -7.18
C LEU A 47 11.46 0.93 -8.24
N GLU A 48 12.34 0.34 -9.05
CA GLU A 48 11.95 -0.46 -10.22
C GLU A 48 11.71 -1.93 -9.86
N PHE A 49 10.62 -2.49 -10.36
CA PHE A 49 10.37 -3.92 -10.34
C PHE A 49 11.34 -4.61 -11.31
N LYS A 50 11.83 -5.79 -10.94
CA LYS A 50 12.82 -6.57 -11.71
C LYS A 50 12.27 -7.86 -12.28
N SER A 51 11.07 -8.26 -11.87
CA SER A 51 10.43 -9.49 -12.33
C SER A 51 8.91 -9.36 -12.39
N VAL A 52 8.28 -10.07 -13.33
CA VAL A 52 6.83 -10.27 -13.31
C VAL A 52 6.54 -11.42 -12.34
N ILE A 53 6.02 -11.10 -11.16
CA ILE A 53 5.59 -12.10 -10.20
C ILE A 53 4.05 -12.12 -10.20
N PRO A 54 3.41 -13.24 -10.56
CA PRO A 54 1.96 -13.30 -10.67
C PRO A 54 1.26 -12.98 -9.35
N ILE A 55 0.34 -12.02 -9.39
CA ILE A 55 -0.63 -11.78 -8.32
C ILE A 55 -1.85 -12.65 -8.62
N PRO A 56 -2.36 -13.44 -7.66
CA PRO A 56 -3.58 -14.22 -7.86
C PRO A 56 -4.75 -13.29 -8.21
N ARG A 57 -5.71 -13.81 -8.98
CA ARG A 57 -6.94 -13.06 -9.27
C ARG A 57 -7.61 -12.69 -7.95
N LEU A 58 -7.74 -11.38 -7.72
CA LEU A 58 -8.33 -10.86 -6.50
C LEU A 58 -9.86 -10.84 -6.63
N PRO A 59 -10.62 -11.26 -5.60
CA PRO A 59 -12.06 -11.12 -5.59
C PRO A 59 -12.46 -9.65 -5.46
N ALA A 60 -13.73 -9.34 -5.75
CA ALA A 60 -14.26 -7.98 -5.63
C ALA A 60 -14.20 -7.43 -4.19
N CYS A 61 -14.27 -8.32 -3.19
CA CYS A 61 -14.18 -7.99 -1.77
C CYS A 61 -13.22 -8.96 -1.07
N ILE A 62 -12.31 -8.41 -0.27
CA ILE A 62 -11.39 -9.17 0.58
C ILE A 62 -11.65 -8.77 2.03
N TRP A 63 -11.89 -9.76 2.88
CA TRP A 63 -12.04 -9.55 4.31
C TRP A 63 -10.69 -9.20 4.92
N ASN A 64 -10.61 -8.01 5.52
CA ASN A 64 -9.51 -7.59 6.38
C ASN A 64 -9.69 -8.11 7.82
N LEU A 65 -8.87 -9.09 8.19
CA LEU A 65 -8.82 -9.70 9.52
C LEU A 65 -8.22 -8.73 10.54
N SER A 66 -8.69 -8.81 11.78
CA SER A 66 -8.06 -8.16 12.93
C SER A 66 -7.37 -9.16 13.84
N ALA A 67 -6.43 -8.68 14.65
CA ALA A 67 -5.61 -9.44 15.60
C ALA A 67 -6.36 -10.34 16.63
N ARG A 68 -7.69 -10.42 16.61
CA ARG A 68 -8.48 -11.23 17.55
C ARG A 68 -9.63 -12.01 16.91
N GLU A 69 -9.80 -11.95 15.59
CA GLU A 69 -10.84 -12.70 14.91
C GLU A 69 -10.34 -14.09 14.50
N LYS A 70 -10.96 -15.13 15.03
CA LYS A 70 -10.75 -16.51 14.55
C LYS A 70 -11.62 -16.76 13.32
N LEU A 71 -11.09 -17.49 12.34
CA LEU A 71 -11.76 -17.75 11.06
C LEU A 71 -12.69 -18.96 11.08
N ASP A 72 -13.24 -19.38 12.23
CA ASP A 72 -14.12 -20.56 12.31
C ASP A 72 -15.34 -20.46 11.34
N ASP A 73 -15.68 -19.24 10.87
CA ASP A 73 -16.74 -18.91 9.90
C ASP A 73 -16.29 -18.69 8.44
N ILE A 74 -15.03 -18.93 8.06
CA ILE A 74 -14.45 -18.40 6.78
C ILE A 74 -14.25 -19.50 5.73
N GLY A 75 -14.97 -20.62 5.87
CA GLY A 75 -14.99 -21.71 4.91
C GLY A 75 -15.35 -21.21 3.49
N GLY A 76 -14.35 -21.12 2.61
CA GLY A 76 -14.54 -20.82 1.18
C GLY A 76 -13.81 -19.58 0.65
N HIS A 77 -13.24 -18.71 1.48
CA HIS A 77 -12.52 -17.54 0.97
C HIS A 77 -11.19 -17.95 0.32
N ARG A 78 -10.98 -17.54 -0.94
CA ARG A 78 -9.70 -17.76 -1.65
C ARG A 78 -8.61 -16.76 -1.26
N VAL A 79 -9.03 -15.59 -0.75
CA VAL A 79 -8.13 -14.49 -0.39
C VAL A 79 -8.64 -13.81 0.87
N VAL A 80 -7.76 -13.61 1.85
CA VAL A 80 -8.00 -12.79 3.05
C VAL A 80 -6.88 -11.77 3.20
N ALA A 81 -7.15 -10.67 3.89
CA ALA A 81 -6.17 -9.63 4.16
C ALA A 81 -5.89 -9.54 5.66
N ALA A 82 -4.67 -9.16 6.02
CA ALA A 82 -4.30 -8.87 7.41
C ALA A 82 -3.23 -7.77 7.47
N LYS A 83 -3.31 -6.94 8.51
CA LYS A 83 -2.27 -5.97 8.83
C LYS A 83 -1.00 -6.70 9.30
N LEU A 84 0.17 -6.30 8.81
CA LEU A 84 1.47 -6.83 9.22
C LEU A 84 1.70 -6.70 10.73
N THR A 85 1.13 -5.69 11.35
CA THR A 85 1.18 -5.43 12.80
C THR A 85 0.28 -6.36 13.62
N ASP A 86 -0.77 -6.91 13.00
CA ASP A 86 -1.67 -7.90 13.60
C ASP A 86 -1.12 -9.33 13.48
N ILE A 87 -0.12 -9.52 12.61
CA ILE A 87 0.55 -10.80 12.43
C ILE A 87 1.63 -10.99 13.50
N GLY A 88 1.36 -11.91 14.42
CA GLY A 88 2.29 -12.26 15.49
C GLY A 88 3.62 -12.75 14.95
N GLY A 89 4.73 -12.24 15.50
CA GLY A 89 6.08 -12.68 15.12
C GLY A 89 6.77 -11.81 14.06
N ILE A 90 6.05 -10.95 13.34
CA ILE A 90 6.65 -10.00 12.38
C ILE A 90 7.51 -8.96 13.12
N LEU A 91 6.89 -8.12 13.94
CA LEU A 91 7.59 -7.02 14.63
C LEU A 91 8.62 -7.50 15.66
N SER A 92 8.50 -8.74 16.14
CA SER A 92 9.39 -9.31 17.15
C SER A 92 10.42 -10.28 16.57
N LYS A 93 10.47 -10.45 15.24
CA LYS A 93 11.30 -11.46 14.55
C LYS A 93 11.22 -12.87 15.16
N ASN A 94 10.05 -13.26 15.65
CA ASN A 94 9.85 -14.58 16.25
C ASN A 94 9.33 -15.54 15.18
N GLY A 95 10.24 -16.30 14.58
CA GLY A 95 9.96 -17.24 13.48
C GLY A 95 8.89 -18.30 13.84
N PRO A 96 9.02 -19.03 14.96
CA PRO A 96 7.99 -19.99 15.38
C PRO A 96 6.60 -19.38 15.54
N LYS A 97 6.50 -18.19 16.15
CA LYS A 97 5.23 -17.48 16.30
C LYS A 97 4.63 -17.07 14.94
N LEU A 98 5.48 -16.63 14.02
CA LEU A 98 5.06 -16.25 12.67
C LEU A 98 4.58 -17.45 11.86
N ALA A 99 5.31 -18.56 11.91
CA ALA A 99 4.95 -19.79 11.20
C ALA A 99 3.63 -20.40 11.68
N ALA A 100 3.36 -20.32 12.98
CA ALA A 100 2.10 -20.81 13.56
C ALA A 100 0.91 -19.84 13.35
N TRP A 101 1.14 -18.62 12.85
CA TRP A 101 0.09 -17.58 12.82
C TRP A 101 -1.12 -18.03 12.00
N ARG A 102 -0.93 -18.48 10.75
CA ARG A 102 -2.05 -18.93 9.91
C ARG A 102 -2.87 -20.04 10.54
N GLN A 103 -2.20 -21.02 11.14
CA GLN A 103 -2.87 -22.15 11.79
C GLN A 103 -3.70 -21.68 12.99
N SER A 104 -3.16 -20.79 13.83
CA SER A 104 -3.89 -20.25 14.99
C SER A 104 -5.14 -19.45 14.63
N TYR A 105 -5.21 -19.00 13.37
CA TYR A 105 -6.35 -18.29 12.80
C TYR A 105 -7.26 -19.21 11.98
N GLY A 106 -6.82 -20.40 11.55
CA GLY A 106 -7.59 -21.29 10.67
C GLY A 106 -7.43 -21.00 9.18
N ILE A 107 -6.38 -20.27 8.78
CA ILE A 107 -6.10 -19.94 7.38
C ILE A 107 -5.37 -21.10 6.70
N SER A 108 -6.02 -21.74 5.73
CA SER A 108 -5.40 -22.79 4.90
C SER A 108 -4.25 -22.25 4.04
N SER A 109 -3.26 -23.10 3.73
CA SER A 109 -2.17 -22.79 2.80
C SER A 109 -2.65 -22.50 1.37
N ALA A 110 -3.83 -22.98 0.99
CA ALA A 110 -4.47 -22.71 -0.29
C ALA A 110 -5.10 -21.31 -0.38
N THR A 111 -5.42 -20.69 0.76
CA THR A 111 -5.95 -19.32 0.83
C THR A 111 -4.82 -18.33 0.65
N ALA A 112 -4.88 -17.42 -0.31
CA ALA A 112 -3.89 -16.35 -0.43
C ALA A 112 -4.06 -15.33 0.70
N LEU A 113 -2.94 -14.86 1.25
CA LEU A 113 -2.93 -13.83 2.29
C LEU A 113 -2.38 -12.54 1.71
N LEU A 114 -3.22 -11.50 1.62
CA LEU A 114 -2.80 -10.13 1.39
C LEU A 114 -2.28 -9.56 2.71
N VAL A 115 -0.97 -9.44 2.84
CA VAL A 115 -0.36 -8.78 3.99
C VAL A 115 -0.16 -7.32 3.66
N HIS A 116 -0.75 -6.44 4.46
CA HIS A 116 -0.72 -5.00 4.21
C HIS A 116 -0.31 -4.23 5.45
N GLN A 117 -0.03 -2.96 5.28
CA GLN A 117 0.43 -2.10 6.37
C GLN A 117 -0.67 -1.70 7.37
N GLU A 118 -0.21 -1.12 8.47
CA GLU A 118 -1.00 -0.49 9.52
C GLU A 118 -1.44 0.94 9.14
N SER A 119 -2.58 1.38 9.70
CA SER A 119 -3.15 2.71 9.49
C SER A 119 -2.73 3.73 10.55
N LEU A 120 -2.05 3.28 11.61
CA LEU A 120 -1.55 4.12 12.71
C LEU A 120 -0.06 4.46 12.49
N ASP A 121 0.25 5.75 12.32
CA ASP A 121 1.60 6.24 12.03
C ASP A 121 2.66 5.64 12.97
N ARG A 122 2.42 5.61 14.29
CA ARG A 122 3.38 5.07 15.27
C ARG A 122 3.75 3.61 14.99
N LEU A 123 2.78 2.80 14.59
CA LEU A 123 2.98 1.39 14.30
C LEU A 123 3.55 1.19 12.89
N GLN A 124 3.16 2.03 11.94
CA GLN A 124 3.74 2.08 10.61
C GLN A 124 5.23 2.44 10.65
N GLU A 125 5.63 3.34 11.55
CA GLU A 125 7.04 3.68 11.76
C GLU A 125 7.84 2.51 12.35
N ARG A 126 7.26 1.75 13.29
CA ARG A 126 7.87 0.50 13.79
C ARG A 126 7.99 -0.56 12.71
N LEU A 127 6.97 -0.68 11.86
CA LEU A 127 7.01 -1.57 10.71
C LEU A 127 8.10 -1.13 9.72
N GLY A 128 8.27 0.17 9.49
CA GLY A 128 9.34 0.69 8.64
C GLY A 128 10.74 0.29 9.12
N VAL A 129 10.97 0.29 10.43
CA VAL A 129 12.23 -0.21 11.01
C VAL A 129 12.41 -1.70 10.74
N ALA A 130 11.39 -2.52 11.01
CA ALA A 130 11.47 -3.96 10.77
C ALA A 130 11.59 -4.32 9.28
N ALA A 131 10.92 -3.57 8.40
CA ALA A 131 11.00 -3.76 6.95
C ALA A 131 12.36 -3.36 6.38
N GLY A 132 13.08 -2.42 7.02
CA GLY A 132 14.42 -2.01 6.64
C GLY A 132 15.48 -3.12 6.74
N ASP A 133 15.19 -4.21 7.48
CA ASP A 133 16.10 -5.34 7.59
C ASP A 133 16.16 -6.15 6.29
N GLN A 134 17.35 -6.61 5.91
CA GLN A 134 17.58 -7.36 4.67
C GLN A 134 16.79 -8.67 4.62
N ASP A 135 16.58 -9.30 5.79
CA ASP A 135 15.91 -10.59 5.95
C ASP A 135 14.40 -10.48 6.11
N PHE A 136 13.81 -9.27 6.10
CA PHE A 136 12.40 -9.06 6.40
C PHE A 136 11.47 -9.90 5.51
N PHE A 137 11.74 -9.92 4.20
CA PHE A 137 10.91 -10.64 3.24
C PHE A 137 11.09 -12.16 3.33
N ASP A 138 12.27 -12.63 3.74
CA ASP A 138 12.50 -14.05 4.02
C ASP A 138 11.80 -14.48 5.31
N HIS A 139 11.83 -13.63 6.33
CA HIS A 139 11.06 -13.83 7.55
C HIS A 139 9.56 -13.88 7.25
N LEU A 140 9.05 -12.96 6.41
CA LEU A 140 7.65 -12.94 6.01
C LEU A 140 7.18 -14.24 5.34
N ARG A 141 8.07 -14.94 4.61
CA ARG A 141 7.77 -16.24 3.99
C ARG A 141 7.52 -17.35 4.99
N LEU A 142 7.91 -17.20 6.26
CA LEU A 142 7.58 -18.17 7.31
C LEU A 142 6.08 -18.31 7.53
N LEU A 143 5.26 -17.33 7.11
CA LEU A 143 3.81 -17.49 7.03
C LEU A 143 3.38 -18.66 6.13
N GLY A 144 4.26 -19.18 5.26
CA GLY A 144 3.96 -20.26 4.32
C GLY A 144 2.94 -19.85 3.27
N GLY A 145 2.38 -20.82 2.53
CA GLY A 145 1.27 -20.63 1.58
C GLY A 145 1.50 -19.53 0.52
N ARG A 146 0.39 -19.02 -0.05
CA ARG A 146 0.42 -17.89 -0.99
C ARG A 146 0.33 -16.57 -0.21
N ILE A 147 1.27 -15.66 -0.47
CA ILE A 147 1.35 -14.33 0.15
C ILE A 147 1.43 -13.29 -0.95
N VAL A 148 0.69 -12.20 -0.81
CA VAL A 148 0.82 -10.99 -1.62
C VAL A 148 1.14 -9.84 -0.67
N PHE A 149 2.28 -9.20 -0.87
CA PHE A 149 2.68 -8.04 -0.10
C PHE A 149 2.03 -6.78 -0.69
N VAL A 150 1.32 -6.02 0.12
CA VAL A 150 0.86 -4.69 -0.24
C VAL A 150 1.73 -3.69 0.49
N SER A 151 2.49 -2.91 -0.27
CA SER A 151 3.47 -1.98 0.29
C SER A 151 2.82 -0.92 1.18
N PRO A 152 3.59 -0.29 2.07
CA PRO A 152 3.04 0.69 2.98
C PRO A 152 2.60 1.97 2.25
N GLY A 153 1.31 2.33 2.25
CA GLY A 153 0.84 3.68 1.93
C GLY A 153 1.11 4.65 3.08
N TYR A 154 2.28 5.28 3.05
CA TYR A 154 2.66 6.36 3.96
C TYR A 154 1.74 7.57 3.80
N SER A 155 1.48 8.24 4.92
CA SER A 155 0.60 9.41 4.98
C SER A 155 1.03 10.46 3.95
N VAL A 156 0.07 10.85 3.10
CA VAL A 156 0.15 12.00 2.19
C VAL A 156 -1.07 12.84 2.53
N TYR A 157 -0.87 14.14 2.77
CA TYR A 157 -1.94 15.02 3.25
C TYR A 157 -2.40 15.96 2.14
N ASP A 158 -3.70 15.93 1.84
CA ASP A 158 -4.35 16.74 0.79
C ASP A 158 -4.56 18.21 1.21
N ASP A 159 -4.38 18.52 2.50
CA ASP A 159 -4.57 19.86 3.05
C ASP A 159 -3.32 20.75 2.94
N GLY A 160 -2.20 20.19 2.47
CA GLY A 160 -0.91 20.89 2.36
C GLY A 160 -0.18 21.07 3.67
N SER A 161 -0.65 20.45 4.77
CA SER A 161 0.02 20.51 6.08
C SER A 161 1.33 19.71 6.13
N MET A 162 1.56 18.80 5.17
CA MET A 162 2.80 18.03 5.06
C MET A 162 3.86 18.80 4.25
N CYS A 163 5.10 18.83 4.76
CA CYS A 163 6.25 19.32 3.98
C CYS A 163 6.35 18.58 2.63
N PRO A 164 6.48 19.28 1.49
CA PRO A 164 6.57 18.66 0.17
C PRO A 164 7.66 17.58 0.05
N VAL A 165 8.83 17.79 0.65
CA VAL A 165 9.90 16.79 0.67
C VAL A 165 9.47 15.50 1.38
N ARG A 166 8.76 15.63 2.51
CA ARG A 166 8.28 14.45 3.26
C ARG A 166 7.21 13.70 2.47
N GLN A 167 6.38 14.43 1.73
CA GLN A 167 5.39 13.85 0.86
C GLN A 167 6.01 13.05 -0.29
N VAL A 168 6.98 13.63 -1.01
CA VAL A 168 7.75 12.92 -2.05
C VAL A 168 8.46 11.71 -1.47
N LEU A 169 9.08 11.84 -0.29
CA LEU A 169 9.74 10.73 0.39
C LEU A 169 8.73 9.60 0.73
N ASN A 170 7.57 9.93 1.27
CA ASN A 170 6.54 8.96 1.62
C ASN A 170 6.01 8.20 0.39
N MET A 171 5.78 8.88 -0.73
CA MET A 171 5.44 8.23 -2.00
C MET A 171 6.54 7.25 -2.43
N ARG A 172 7.79 7.72 -2.48
CA ARG A 172 8.93 6.90 -2.92
C ARG A 172 9.20 5.72 -1.99
N ARG A 173 9.03 5.86 -0.68
CA ARG A 173 9.18 4.77 0.29
C ARG A 173 8.19 3.64 0.02
N SER A 174 6.95 3.96 -0.36
CA SER A 174 5.97 2.93 -0.74
C SER A 174 6.43 2.13 -1.96
N LEU A 175 6.85 2.85 -3.02
CA LEU A 175 7.37 2.24 -4.25
C LEU A 175 8.63 1.40 -3.98
N HIS A 176 9.54 1.93 -3.16
CA HIS A 176 10.77 1.26 -2.75
C HIS A 176 10.50 -0.08 -2.07
N GLU A 177 9.59 -0.11 -1.09
CA GLU A 177 9.23 -1.35 -0.38
C GLU A 177 8.56 -2.38 -1.30
N ALA A 178 7.69 -1.93 -2.22
CA ALA A 178 7.11 -2.81 -3.23
C ALA A 178 8.19 -3.41 -4.14
N ALA A 179 9.14 -2.60 -4.58
CA ALA A 179 10.24 -3.03 -5.43
C ALA A 179 11.21 -3.98 -4.69
N ARG A 180 11.48 -3.74 -3.39
CA ARG A 180 12.26 -4.65 -2.54
C ARG A 180 11.58 -6.01 -2.40
N ALA A 181 10.27 -6.03 -2.14
CA ALA A 181 9.50 -7.27 -2.08
C ALA A 181 9.56 -8.04 -3.43
N ASN A 182 9.42 -7.31 -4.55
CA ASN A 182 9.54 -7.89 -5.89
C ASN A 182 10.93 -8.49 -6.14
N ARG A 183 12.00 -7.77 -5.81
CA ARG A 183 13.39 -8.27 -5.93
C ARG A 183 13.66 -9.46 -5.04
N ALA A 184 13.05 -9.50 -3.86
CA ALA A 184 13.12 -10.63 -2.96
C ALA A 184 12.37 -11.86 -3.53
N GLY A 185 11.49 -11.71 -4.53
CA GLY A 185 10.71 -12.79 -5.13
C GLY A 185 9.31 -12.96 -4.53
N LEU A 186 8.73 -11.92 -3.93
CA LEU A 186 7.34 -11.92 -3.46
C LEU A 186 6.42 -11.13 -4.41
N PRO A 187 5.18 -11.61 -4.66
CA PRO A 187 4.17 -10.80 -5.33
C PRO A 187 3.94 -9.51 -4.52
N ALA A 188 4.04 -8.36 -5.18
CA ALA A 188 3.99 -7.06 -4.52
C ALA A 188 3.01 -6.12 -5.23
N ILE A 189 2.19 -5.43 -4.45
CA ILE A 189 1.27 -4.38 -4.90
C ILE A 189 1.76 -3.04 -4.34
N PRO A 190 2.19 -2.09 -5.19
CA PRO A 190 2.56 -0.75 -4.75
C PRO A 190 1.31 0.00 -4.27
N THR A 191 1.43 0.71 -3.14
CA THR A 191 0.38 1.57 -2.63
C THR A 191 0.69 2.99 -3.04
N LEU A 192 -0.25 3.65 -3.69
CA LEU A 192 -0.09 5.01 -4.17
C LEU A 192 -0.83 5.97 -3.24
N GLY A 193 -0.22 7.13 -3.07
CA GLY A 193 -0.82 8.30 -2.43
C GLY A 193 -0.30 9.53 -3.14
N TRP A 194 -1.14 10.55 -3.24
CA TRP A 194 -0.84 11.82 -3.89
C TRP A 194 -1.61 12.92 -3.17
N ASN A 195 -1.20 14.17 -3.34
CA ASN A 195 -1.97 15.31 -2.87
C ASN A 195 -2.73 15.92 -4.04
N ALA A 196 -4.04 16.09 -3.88
CA ALA A 196 -4.90 16.69 -4.90
C ALA A 196 -4.48 18.12 -5.33
N ARG A 197 -3.70 18.82 -4.51
CA ARG A 197 -3.16 20.17 -4.78
C ARG A 197 -1.78 20.18 -5.44
N ARG A 198 -1.18 19.01 -5.70
CA ARG A 198 0.14 18.85 -6.31
C ARG A 198 0.07 17.93 -7.53
N PRO A 199 -0.28 18.46 -8.71
CA PRO A 199 -0.35 17.68 -9.94
C PRO A 199 0.95 16.91 -10.25
N GLU A 200 2.10 17.45 -9.83
CA GLU A 200 3.42 16.87 -10.05
C GLU A 200 3.58 15.50 -9.37
N ASP A 201 2.80 15.21 -8.33
CA ASP A 201 2.78 13.88 -7.70
C ASP A 201 2.23 12.82 -8.68
N LEU A 202 1.15 13.14 -9.39
CA LEU A 202 0.55 12.22 -10.37
C LEU A 202 1.45 12.06 -11.59
N GLU A 203 2.12 13.12 -12.04
CA GLU A 203 3.11 13.06 -13.12
C GLU A 203 4.29 12.14 -12.75
N PHE A 204 4.84 12.31 -11.55
CA PHE A 204 5.90 11.44 -11.05
C PHE A 204 5.48 9.97 -11.02
N LEU A 205 4.28 9.68 -10.49
CA LEU A 205 3.75 8.33 -10.42
C LEU A 205 3.47 7.75 -11.81
N ALA A 206 2.94 8.54 -12.74
CA ALA A 206 2.67 8.11 -14.11
C ALA A 206 3.96 7.76 -14.85
N ASP A 207 5.01 8.57 -14.72
CA ASP A 207 6.31 8.30 -15.32
C ASP A 207 6.95 7.04 -14.73
N TRP A 208 6.81 6.83 -13.43
CA TRP A 208 7.23 5.57 -12.80
C TRP A 208 6.45 4.37 -13.35
N LEU A 209 5.13 4.47 -13.49
CA LEU A 209 4.28 3.41 -14.05
C LEU A 209 4.64 3.07 -15.50
N LYS A 210 4.92 4.08 -16.33
CA LYS A 210 5.39 3.87 -17.72
C LYS A 210 6.66 3.05 -17.76
N ARG A 211 7.63 3.32 -16.87
CA ARG A 211 8.86 2.54 -16.75
C ARG A 211 8.62 1.10 -16.26
N GLN A 212 7.64 0.90 -15.37
CA GLN A 212 7.27 -0.45 -14.93
C GLN A 212 6.65 -1.28 -16.05
N GLY A 213 5.88 -0.65 -16.94
CA GLY A 213 5.21 -1.32 -18.05
C GLY A 213 4.42 -2.56 -17.60
N ARG A 214 4.82 -3.75 -18.06
CA ARG A 214 4.13 -5.01 -17.73
C ARG A 214 4.31 -5.51 -16.30
N TYR A 215 5.28 -4.97 -15.54
CA TYR A 215 5.57 -5.46 -14.18
C TYR A 215 4.47 -5.11 -13.17
N VAL A 216 3.72 -4.04 -13.43
CA VAL A 216 2.70 -3.53 -12.51
C VAL A 216 1.35 -3.45 -13.23
N ARG A 217 0.39 -4.25 -12.77
CA ARG A 217 -0.99 -4.28 -13.26
C ARG A 217 -2.04 -4.04 -12.17
N THR A 218 -1.61 -4.13 -10.90
CA THR A 218 -2.45 -3.95 -9.72
C THR A 218 -1.84 -2.89 -8.84
N LEU A 219 -2.64 -1.92 -8.41
CA LEU A 219 -2.24 -0.78 -7.57
C LEU A 219 -3.12 -0.76 -6.33
N ALA A 220 -2.60 -0.24 -5.22
CA ALA A 220 -3.37 -0.06 -3.99
C ALA A 220 -3.53 1.42 -3.62
N VAL A 221 -4.62 1.77 -2.93
CA VAL A 221 -4.79 3.08 -2.28
C VAL A 221 -5.45 2.93 -0.92
N ASN A 222 -5.18 3.89 -0.03
CA ASN A 222 -5.86 3.98 1.26
C ASN A 222 -6.98 5.04 1.20
N ALA A 223 -8.22 4.60 1.33
CA ALA A 223 -9.41 5.44 1.46
C ALA A 223 -9.96 5.45 2.91
N GLN A 224 -9.07 5.26 3.90
CA GLN A 224 -9.40 5.15 5.33
C GLN A 224 -9.23 6.46 6.12
N THR A 225 -8.61 7.49 5.54
CA THR A 225 -8.16 8.67 6.30
C THR A 225 -9.27 9.70 6.57
N GLY A 226 -9.41 10.07 7.85
CA GLY A 226 -9.68 11.41 8.36
C GLY A 226 -11.09 12.00 8.26
N THR A 227 -11.84 11.76 7.18
CA THR A 227 -13.15 12.43 7.00
C THR A 227 -14.28 11.44 6.68
N SER A 228 -15.41 11.63 7.36
CA SER A 228 -16.66 10.91 7.08
C SER A 228 -17.25 11.26 5.71
N SER A 229 -16.69 12.26 5.02
CA SER A 229 -17.16 12.75 3.73
C SER A 229 -16.83 11.79 2.59
N ASN A 230 -17.68 11.83 1.55
CA ASN A 230 -17.44 11.14 0.29
C ASN A 230 -16.35 11.83 -0.56
N ALA A 231 -15.93 13.05 -0.17
CA ALA A 231 -14.99 13.87 -0.92
C ALA A 231 -13.66 13.16 -1.16
N LEU A 232 -13.14 12.43 -0.17
CA LEU A 232 -11.93 11.62 -0.34
C LEU A 232 -12.11 10.54 -1.43
N GLY A 233 -13.26 9.86 -1.45
CA GLY A 233 -13.54 8.84 -2.47
C GLY A 233 -13.61 9.44 -3.88
N LEU A 234 -14.26 10.60 -4.02
CA LEU A 234 -14.33 11.31 -5.30
C LEU A 234 -12.95 11.80 -5.77
N ALA A 235 -12.15 12.37 -4.87
CA ALA A 235 -10.79 12.82 -5.16
C ALA A 235 -9.88 11.66 -5.57
N LEU A 236 -9.98 10.52 -4.87
CA LEU A 236 -9.25 9.31 -5.22
C LEU A 236 -9.70 8.77 -6.59
N GLY A 237 -11.00 8.67 -6.85
CA GLY A 237 -11.53 8.20 -8.13
C GLY A 237 -11.06 9.06 -9.30
N SER A 238 -11.14 10.39 -9.16
CA SER A 238 -10.61 11.33 -10.16
C SER A 238 -9.11 11.18 -10.37
N GLY A 239 -8.32 11.09 -9.28
CA GLY A 239 -6.87 10.93 -9.38
C GLY A 239 -6.44 9.59 -9.99
N MET A 240 -7.19 8.51 -9.76
CA MET A 240 -6.94 7.21 -10.39
C MET A 240 -7.12 7.27 -11.90
N VAL A 241 -8.22 7.87 -12.38
CA VAL A 241 -8.48 8.02 -13.83
C VAL A 241 -7.42 8.90 -14.47
N GLU A 242 -7.06 10.00 -13.80
CA GLU A 242 -6.01 10.89 -14.31
C GLU A 242 -4.65 10.19 -14.37
N LEU A 243 -4.30 9.39 -13.36
CA LEU A 243 -3.08 8.60 -13.36
C LEU A 243 -3.07 7.57 -14.51
N GLU A 244 -4.19 6.90 -14.76
CA GLU A 244 -4.33 5.96 -15.89
C GLU A 244 -4.17 6.65 -17.23
N ARG A 245 -4.75 7.85 -17.38
CA ARG A 245 -4.61 8.68 -18.57
C ARG A 245 -3.15 9.10 -18.77
N LEU A 246 -2.49 9.60 -17.72
CA LEU A 246 -1.10 10.04 -17.78
C LEU A 246 -0.14 8.87 -18.05
N ALA A 247 -0.40 7.70 -17.47
CA ALA A 247 0.40 6.48 -17.62
C ALA A 247 0.11 5.70 -18.93
N ASP A 248 -0.93 6.07 -19.67
CA ASP A 248 -1.46 5.34 -20.83
C ASP A 248 -1.66 3.84 -20.54
N SER A 249 -2.27 3.55 -19.39
CA SER A 249 -2.50 2.17 -18.95
C SER A 249 -3.68 2.09 -17.99
N SER A 250 -4.36 0.95 -18.02
CA SER A 250 -5.41 0.60 -17.06
C SER A 250 -4.88 -0.33 -15.97
N PHE A 251 -5.31 -0.12 -14.72
CA PHE A 251 -4.94 -0.95 -13.58
C PHE A 251 -6.15 -1.60 -12.89
N HIS A 252 -5.89 -2.68 -12.15
CA HIS A 252 -6.80 -3.19 -11.14
C HIS A 252 -6.50 -2.51 -9.80
N TRP A 253 -7.51 -1.94 -9.14
CA TRP A 253 -7.33 -1.13 -7.94
C TRP A 253 -7.75 -1.89 -6.68
N VAL A 254 -6.81 -2.04 -5.74
CA VAL A 254 -7.07 -2.53 -4.38
C VAL A 254 -7.33 -1.33 -3.47
N VAL A 255 -8.56 -1.17 -3.03
CA VAL A 255 -8.99 -0.02 -2.23
C VAL A 255 -9.20 -0.46 -0.79
N PHE A 256 -8.36 0.04 0.11
CA PHE A 256 -8.56 -0.11 1.55
C PHE A 256 -9.54 0.97 2.00
N GLY A 257 -10.81 0.62 2.22
CA GLY A 257 -11.83 1.64 2.45
C GLY A 257 -13.21 1.10 2.83
N GLY A 258 -14.00 1.97 3.45
CA GLY A 258 -15.40 1.69 3.80
C GLY A 258 -16.36 1.91 2.64
N ARG A 259 -17.59 1.42 2.79
CA ARG A 259 -18.65 1.40 1.76
C ARG A 259 -18.75 2.69 0.93
N LYS A 260 -19.02 3.80 1.62
CA LYS A 260 -19.27 5.11 0.98
C LYS A 260 -18.10 5.61 0.12
N LYS A 261 -16.87 5.31 0.51
CA LYS A 261 -15.68 5.76 -0.23
C LYS A 261 -15.52 4.97 -1.53
N VAL A 262 -15.76 3.66 -1.47
CA VAL A 262 -15.70 2.80 -2.64
C VAL A 262 -16.84 3.11 -3.62
N GLU A 263 -18.05 3.39 -3.12
CA GLU A 263 -19.17 3.88 -3.93
C GLU A 263 -18.80 5.16 -4.69
N ALA A 264 -18.23 6.15 -4.01
CA ALA A 264 -17.76 7.38 -4.65
C ALA A 264 -16.66 7.15 -5.71
N ILE A 265 -15.72 6.24 -5.46
CA ILE A 265 -14.71 5.86 -6.47
C ILE A 265 -15.37 5.20 -7.69
N CYS A 266 -16.44 4.41 -7.48
CA CYS A 266 -17.15 3.73 -8.56
C CYS A 266 -17.92 4.67 -9.50
N GLU A 267 -18.03 5.96 -9.17
CA GLU A 267 -18.54 6.98 -10.10
C GLU A 267 -17.57 7.23 -11.27
N PHE A 268 -16.28 6.92 -11.08
CA PHE A 268 -15.21 7.15 -12.06
C PHE A 268 -14.70 5.86 -12.70
N LEU A 269 -14.71 4.75 -11.95
CA LEU A 269 -14.17 3.46 -12.39
C LEU A 269 -15.21 2.34 -12.25
N PRO A 270 -15.28 1.40 -13.20
CA PRO A 270 -16.21 0.29 -13.09
C PRO A 270 -15.84 -0.63 -11.91
N ARG A 271 -16.85 -1.11 -11.18
CA ARG A 271 -16.69 -1.96 -9.99
C ARG A 271 -15.86 -3.22 -10.23
N SER A 272 -15.85 -3.74 -11.47
CA SER A 272 -15.07 -4.91 -11.90
C SER A 272 -13.55 -4.71 -11.84
N ARG A 273 -13.09 -3.44 -11.82
CA ARG A 273 -11.68 -3.06 -11.71
C ARG A 273 -11.26 -2.73 -10.28
N ILE A 274 -12.13 -2.99 -9.30
CA ILE A 274 -11.89 -2.64 -7.89
C ILE A 274 -11.96 -3.90 -7.03
N THR A 275 -10.98 -4.09 -6.17
CA THR A 275 -11.03 -5.00 -5.02
C THR A 275 -11.11 -4.16 -3.76
N GLN A 276 -12.22 -4.25 -3.05
CA GLN A 276 -12.39 -3.59 -1.75
C GLN A 276 -11.79 -4.46 -0.64
N VAL A 277 -10.88 -3.90 0.15
CA VAL A 277 -10.35 -4.53 1.37
C VAL A 277 -10.96 -3.83 2.58
N SER A 278 -11.79 -4.54 3.33
CA SER A 278 -12.53 -3.95 4.45
C SER A 278 -13.09 -5.01 5.41
N ARG A 279 -13.82 -4.55 6.43
CA ARG A 279 -14.66 -5.43 7.24
C ARG A 279 -15.90 -5.86 6.45
N PRO A 280 -16.49 -7.04 6.69
CA PRO A 280 -17.65 -7.52 5.93
C PRO A 280 -18.83 -6.54 5.94
N LYS A 281 -19.11 -5.91 7.09
CA LYS A 281 -20.17 -4.89 7.24
C LYS A 281 -20.01 -3.69 6.30
N ASP A 282 -18.80 -3.42 5.85
CA ASP A 282 -18.43 -2.24 5.06
C ASP A 282 -18.37 -2.51 3.55
N PHE A 283 -18.67 -3.74 3.09
CA PHE A 283 -18.69 -4.06 1.67
C PHE A 283 -19.82 -3.35 0.92
N THR A 284 -19.56 -3.04 -0.36
CA THR A 284 -20.45 -2.34 -1.31
C THR A 284 -21.16 -3.32 -2.24
N GLY A 285 -22.44 -3.08 -2.51
CA GLY A 285 -23.15 -3.49 -3.74
C GLY A 285 -23.12 -4.98 -4.12
N ILE A 286 -22.83 -5.87 -3.18
CA ILE A 286 -22.63 -7.28 -3.43
C ILE A 286 -23.29 -8.03 -2.30
N ASP A 287 -24.13 -9.01 -2.64
CA ASP A 287 -24.53 -10.04 -1.69
C ASP A 287 -23.24 -10.73 -1.20
N VAL A 288 -22.85 -10.42 0.03
CA VAL A 288 -21.53 -10.74 0.58
C VAL A 288 -21.25 -12.25 0.42
N GLN A 289 -22.28 -13.09 0.52
CA GLN A 289 -22.18 -14.52 0.28
C GLN A 289 -21.87 -14.88 -1.19
N ALA A 290 -22.44 -14.20 -2.17
CA ALA A 290 -22.22 -14.48 -3.59
C ALA A 290 -20.80 -14.11 -4.07
N ALA A 291 -20.17 -13.02 -3.58
CA ALA A 291 -18.79 -12.67 -3.96
C ALA A 291 -17.72 -13.49 -3.23
N ILE A 292 -18.05 -14.05 -2.07
CA ILE A 292 -17.18 -14.99 -1.36
C ILE A 292 -17.15 -16.34 -2.08
N VAL A 293 -18.29 -16.77 -2.65
CA VAL A 293 -18.49 -18.11 -3.22
C VAL A 293 -18.29 -18.17 -4.75
N SER A 294 -18.55 -17.10 -5.52
CA SER A 294 -18.64 -17.15 -7.01
C SER A 294 -17.32 -17.28 -7.79
N THR A 295 -16.22 -17.70 -7.17
CA THR A 295 -15.06 -18.19 -7.96
C THR A 295 -15.01 -19.72 -8.05
N LEU A 296 -16.10 -20.43 -7.72
CA LEU A 296 -16.18 -21.89 -7.82
C LEU A 296 -16.26 -22.46 -9.26
N GLN A 297 -16.27 -21.65 -10.32
CA GLN A 297 -16.59 -22.13 -11.67
C GLN A 297 -15.58 -21.86 -12.79
N LEU A 298 -14.33 -21.51 -12.50
CA LEU A 298 -13.30 -21.57 -13.55
C LEU A 298 -12.14 -22.42 -13.05
N SER A 299 -12.22 -23.69 -13.46
CA SER A 299 -11.16 -24.69 -13.46
C SER A 299 -10.12 -24.36 -14.52
#